data_AF-A0A9D4D7Y5-F1
#
_entry.id   AF-A0A9D4D7Y5-F1
#
_cell.length_a   1.000
_cell.length_b   1.000
_cell.length_c   1.000
_cell.angle_alpha   90.00
_cell.angle_beta   90.00
_cell.angle_gamma   90.00
#
_symmetry.space_group_name_H-M   'P 1'
#
loop_
_entity.id
_entity.type
_entity.pdbx_description
1 polymer ?
#
loop_
_entity_poly.entity_id
_entity_poly.type
_entity_poly.pdbx_seq_one_letter_code
_entity_poly.pdbx_strand_id
1 'polypeptide(L)'
;MQKCFEIVDSPDRPNIKLFCHRYTGSLPLSLVFKYLVTSIKDKKEKSERYLIFCTSIKNCTDVYTMLRMELDKDINYVHMYHSQTAENVKEVIKKDMGHDDGLIRLLVATSAAGMGVNFKGVNQVINYGVPKNMDTFVQQLGRAGRDGTQAMALLLYCGRQCKGIDSDMKNYISDDSKCRRNLLLSAYNTDVNKGLLKHLCCDICEQQCDCGSPDCKLYAHPVVQALTEDISDVETSSSSSESSNSFSDFS
;
A
#
# COMPACT_ATOMS: atom_id res chain seq x y z
N MET A 1 39.16 15.16 -21.99
CA MET A 1 37.82 14.77 -21.46
C MET A 1 38.01 13.54 -20.59
N GLN A 2 37.73 13.62 -19.29
CA GLN A 2 37.67 12.42 -18.44
C GLN A 2 36.53 11.52 -18.92
N LYS A 3 36.74 10.20 -18.92
CA LYS A 3 35.70 9.22 -19.23
C LYS A 3 34.60 9.31 -18.18
N CYS A 4 33.35 9.49 -18.61
CA CYS A 4 32.19 9.35 -17.76
C CYS A 4 31.94 7.85 -17.53
N PHE A 5 31.69 7.45 -16.29
CA PHE A 5 31.27 6.10 -15.95
C PHE A 5 29.79 6.15 -15.57
N GLU A 6 29.00 5.30 -16.22
CA GLU A 6 27.59 5.11 -15.88
C GLU A 6 27.46 3.90 -14.95
N ILE A 7 26.78 4.10 -13.83
CA ILE A 7 26.43 3.03 -12.88
C ILE A 7 24.92 2.89 -12.92
N VAL A 8 24.45 1.74 -13.39
CA VAL A 8 23.04 1.36 -13.40
C VAL A 8 22.82 0.34 -12.30
N ASP A 9 21.86 0.59 -11.42
CA ASP A 9 21.50 -0.31 -10.33
C ASP A 9 20.02 -0.69 -10.41
N SER A 10 19.69 -1.87 -9.88
CA SER A 10 18.32 -2.37 -9.88
C SER A 10 17.48 -1.61 -8.84
N PRO A 11 16.22 -1.27 -9.15
CA PRO A 11 15.30 -0.71 -8.15
C PRO A 11 14.76 -1.77 -7.18
N ASP A 12 15.18 -3.05 -7.26
CA ASP A 12 14.67 -4.12 -6.41
C ASP A 12 14.97 -3.88 -4.93
N ARG A 13 13.96 -4.16 -4.11
CA ARG A 13 14.02 -4.12 -2.65
C ARG A 13 13.50 -5.46 -2.14
N PRO A 14 14.39 -6.45 -1.94
CA PRO A 14 13.98 -7.81 -1.60
C PRO A 14 13.32 -7.91 -0.22
N ASN A 15 13.61 -6.97 0.69
CA ASN A 15 13.01 -6.88 2.02
C ASN A 15 11.57 -6.33 2.03
N ILE A 16 11.03 -5.90 0.89
CA ILE A 16 9.67 -5.34 0.79
C ILE A 16 8.75 -6.36 0.12
N LYS A 17 7.81 -6.94 0.86
CA LYS A 17 6.79 -7.82 0.27
C LYS A 17 5.72 -6.98 -0.44
N LEU A 18 5.38 -7.35 -1.67
CA LEU A 18 4.45 -6.60 -2.52
C LEU A 18 3.04 -7.20 -2.52
N PHE A 19 2.04 -6.35 -2.33
CA PHE A 19 0.62 -6.71 -2.41
C PHE A 19 -0.09 -5.79 -3.38
N CYS A 20 -1.01 -6.32 -4.18
CA CYS A 20 -1.89 -5.54 -5.05
C CYS A 20 -3.32 -6.07 -4.91
N HIS A 21 -4.23 -5.21 -4.48
CA HIS A 21 -5.62 -5.58 -4.28
C HIS A 21 -6.56 -4.59 -4.96
N ARG A 22 -7.41 -5.12 -5.83
CA ARG A 22 -8.50 -4.39 -6.47
C ARG A 22 -9.79 -4.65 -5.73
N TYR A 23 -10.44 -3.60 -5.23
CA TYR A 23 -11.79 -3.71 -4.69
C TYR A 23 -12.84 -3.27 -5.72
N THR A 24 -13.99 -3.94 -5.68
CA THR A 24 -15.19 -3.59 -6.44
C THR A 24 -16.11 -2.70 -5.60
N GLY A 25 -16.85 -1.80 -6.26
CA GLY A 25 -17.78 -0.90 -5.56
C GLY A 25 -17.11 0.16 -4.68
N SER A 26 -17.74 0.45 -3.54
CA SER A 26 -17.29 1.44 -2.57
C SER A 26 -17.20 0.79 -1.20
N LEU A 27 -15.99 0.44 -0.78
CA LEU A 27 -15.75 -0.04 0.58
C LEU A 27 -15.66 1.13 1.56
N PRO A 28 -16.28 1.04 2.74
CA PRO A 28 -16.10 2.03 3.80
C PRO A 28 -14.62 2.12 4.20
N LEU A 29 -14.11 3.34 4.36
CA LEU A 29 -12.73 3.58 4.79
C LEU A 29 -12.42 2.94 6.15
N SER A 30 -13.42 2.90 7.04
CA SER A 30 -13.31 2.26 8.37
C SER A 30 -13.05 0.76 8.27
N LEU A 31 -13.62 0.09 7.26
CA LEU A 31 -13.35 -1.33 7.01
C LEU A 31 -11.94 -1.50 6.41
N VAL A 32 -11.64 -0.72 5.37
CA VAL A 32 -10.34 -0.78 4.66
C VAL A 32 -9.15 -0.58 5.59
N PHE A 33 -9.25 0.36 6.53
CA PHE A 33 -8.16 0.72 7.44
C PHE A 33 -8.37 0.21 8.88
N LYS A 34 -9.33 -0.70 9.10
CA LYS A 34 -9.65 -1.26 10.42
C LYS A 34 -8.41 -1.80 11.13
N TYR A 35 -7.58 -2.56 10.42
CA TYR A 35 -6.37 -3.15 10.98
C TYR A 35 -5.34 -2.11 11.48
N LEU A 36 -5.24 -0.95 10.81
CA LEU A 36 -4.37 0.15 11.27
C LEU A 36 -4.94 0.80 12.52
N VAL A 37 -6.26 1.04 12.53
CA VAL A 37 -6.95 1.61 13.68
C VAL A 37 -6.76 0.70 14.90
N THR A 38 -6.98 -0.61 14.74
CA THR A 38 -6.77 -1.61 15.80
C THR A 38 -5.31 -1.62 16.26
N SER A 39 -4.35 -1.67 15.33
CA SER A 39 -2.91 -1.66 15.67
C SER A 39 -2.52 -0.44 16.50
N ILE A 40 -3.00 0.75 16.12
CA ILE A 40 -2.71 2.01 16.83
C ILE A 40 -3.39 2.03 18.20
N LYS A 41 -4.65 1.61 18.33
CA LYS A 41 -5.37 1.56 19.62
C LYS A 41 -4.70 0.61 20.61
N ASP A 42 -4.31 -0.57 20.13
CA ASP A 42 -3.78 -1.64 20.99
C ASP A 42 -2.34 -1.38 21.39
N LYS A 43 -1.52 -0.90 20.45
CA LYS A 43 -0.06 -0.78 20.62
C LYS A 43 0.42 0.65 20.85
N LYS A 44 -0.34 1.67 20.45
CA LYS A 44 -0.02 3.09 20.64
C LYS A 44 1.39 3.43 20.17
N GLU A 45 2.25 3.98 21.04
CA GLU A 45 3.65 4.28 20.78
C GLU A 45 4.54 3.05 20.50
N LYS A 46 3.98 1.84 20.54
CA LYS A 46 4.63 0.59 20.12
C LYS A 46 4.07 0.03 18.81
N SER A 47 3.07 0.69 18.21
CA SER A 47 2.54 0.31 16.89
C SER A 47 3.63 0.34 15.83
N GLU A 48 3.56 -0.47 14.80
CA GLU A 48 4.44 -0.26 13.64
C GLU A 48 4.17 1.09 12.98
N ARG A 49 5.09 1.54 12.12
CA ARG A 49 4.93 2.77 11.36
C ARG A 49 4.41 2.52 9.96
N TYR A 50 3.36 3.26 9.62
CA TYR A 50 2.60 3.17 8.40
C TYR A 50 2.63 4.49 7.63
N LEU A 51 2.69 4.40 6.31
CA LEU A 51 2.60 5.55 5.41
C LEU A 51 1.54 5.28 4.34
N ILE A 52 0.44 6.04 4.37
CA ILE A 52 -0.60 5.98 3.35
C ILE A 52 -0.36 7.09 2.33
N PHE A 53 -0.14 6.71 1.07
CA PHE A 53 -0.17 7.62 -0.06
C PHE A 53 -1.55 7.65 -0.71
N CYS A 54 -2.16 8.83 -0.79
CA CYS A 54 -3.38 9.05 -1.55
C CYS A 54 -3.08 9.85 -2.84
N THR A 55 -3.91 9.65 -3.86
CA THR A 55 -3.77 10.32 -5.15
C THR A 55 -4.25 11.78 -5.15
N SER A 56 -5.01 12.21 -4.14
CA SER A 56 -5.53 13.57 -4.01
C SER A 56 -5.57 14.04 -2.55
N ILE A 57 -5.53 15.37 -2.35
CA ILE A 57 -5.71 15.99 -1.02
C ILE A 57 -7.08 15.61 -0.45
N LYS A 58 -8.13 15.58 -1.29
CA LYS A 58 -9.46 15.15 -0.86
C LYS A 58 -9.42 13.75 -0.25
N ASN A 59 -8.77 12.79 -0.90
CA ASN A 59 -8.66 11.44 -0.36
C ASN A 59 -7.83 11.39 0.93
N CYS A 60 -6.77 12.19 1.06
CA CYS A 60 -6.07 12.33 2.34
C CYS A 60 -7.02 12.83 3.43
N THR A 61 -7.81 13.86 3.14
CA THR A 61 -8.77 14.43 4.09
C THR A 61 -9.85 13.42 4.47
N ASP A 62 -10.40 12.67 3.51
CA ASP A 62 -11.41 11.64 3.77
C ASP A 62 -10.85 10.54 4.70
N VAL A 63 -9.64 10.04 4.41
CA VAL A 63 -8.96 9.02 5.23
C VAL A 63 -8.63 9.56 6.62
N TYR A 64 -8.04 10.75 6.70
CA TYR A 64 -7.66 11.35 7.99
C TYR A 64 -8.88 11.67 8.87
N THR A 65 -9.99 12.11 8.27
CA THR A 65 -11.24 12.36 8.98
C THR A 65 -11.81 11.07 9.56
N MET A 66 -11.83 9.98 8.78
CA MET A 66 -12.24 8.66 9.29
C MET A 66 -11.34 8.21 10.44
N LEU A 67 -10.00 8.31 10.29
CA LEU A 67 -9.05 7.95 11.36
C LEU A 67 -9.29 8.77 12.64
N ARG A 68 -9.60 10.07 12.50
CA ARG A 68 -9.92 10.95 13.63
C ARG A 68 -11.18 10.51 14.37
N MET A 69 -12.22 10.09 13.65
CA MET A 69 -13.45 9.59 14.26
C MET A 69 -13.22 8.25 14.96
N GLU A 70 -12.42 7.37 14.36
CA GLU A 70 -12.17 6.04 14.90
C GLU A 70 -11.20 6.05 16.09
N LEU A 71 -10.15 6.88 16.07
CA LEU A 71 -9.08 6.86 17.07
C LEU A 71 -9.34 7.74 18.29
N ASP A 72 -10.17 8.78 18.17
CA ASP A 72 -10.50 9.70 19.25
C ASP A 72 -9.23 10.18 20.02
N LYS A 73 -9.03 9.78 21.27
CA LYS A 73 -7.86 10.13 22.11
C LYS A 73 -6.50 9.61 21.60
N ASP A 74 -6.50 8.65 20.68
CA ASP A 74 -5.28 8.07 20.11
C ASP A 74 -4.92 8.72 18.76
N ILE A 75 -5.64 9.79 18.34
CA ILE A 75 -5.37 10.54 17.10
C ILE A 75 -3.96 11.15 17.04
N ASN A 76 -3.33 11.40 18.19
CA ASN A 76 -1.97 11.95 18.32
C ASN A 76 -0.88 11.07 17.69
N TYR A 77 -1.16 9.79 17.42
CA TYR A 77 -0.26 8.90 16.67
C TYR A 77 -0.41 9.05 15.15
N VAL A 78 -1.32 9.89 14.66
CA VAL A 78 -1.66 10.01 13.25
C VAL A 78 -1.59 11.45 12.79
N HIS A 79 -0.99 11.66 11.63
CA HIS A 79 -0.94 12.98 11.00
C HIS A 79 -1.27 12.93 9.51
N MET A 80 -1.57 14.10 8.96
CA MET A 80 -1.78 14.30 7.53
C MET A 80 -0.75 15.29 6.98
N TYR A 81 -0.14 14.95 5.84
CA TYR A 81 0.89 15.76 5.20
C TYR A 81 0.63 15.89 3.69
N HIS A 82 0.40 17.11 3.23
CA HIS A 82 0.27 17.45 1.81
C HIS A 82 0.76 18.87 1.53
N SER A 83 0.72 19.31 0.27
CA SER A 83 1.21 20.63 -0.14
C SER A 83 0.58 21.80 0.64
N GLN A 84 -0.72 21.69 0.95
CA GLN A 84 -1.50 22.68 1.72
C GLN A 84 -1.37 22.56 3.25
N THR A 85 -0.56 21.63 3.78
CA THR A 85 -0.31 21.55 5.22
C THR A 85 0.48 22.79 5.65
N ALA A 86 0.10 23.41 6.78
CA ALA A 86 0.82 24.59 7.29
C ALA A 86 2.30 24.27 7.54
N GLU A 87 3.20 25.20 7.22
CA GLU A 87 4.65 24.90 7.19
C GLU A 87 5.19 24.51 8.57
N ASN A 88 4.72 25.15 9.64
CA ASN A 88 5.06 24.77 11.01
C ASN A 88 4.66 23.32 11.33
N VAL A 89 3.51 22.86 10.81
CA VAL A 89 3.05 21.47 10.99
C VAL A 89 3.91 20.51 10.15
N LYS A 90 4.30 20.90 8.93
CA LYS A 90 5.23 20.10 8.11
C LYS A 90 6.55 19.89 8.83
N GLU A 91 7.13 20.94 9.42
CA GLU A 91 8.40 20.84 10.15
C GLU A 91 8.31 19.92 11.38
N VAL A 92 7.20 19.99 12.12
CA VAL A 92 6.95 19.06 13.25
C VAL A 92 6.90 17.62 12.75
N ILE A 93 6.15 17.34 11.68
CA ILE A 93 6.02 15.99 11.11
C ILE A 93 7.36 15.50 10.57
N LYS A 94 8.12 16.34 9.85
CA LYS A 94 9.45 15.99 9.31
C LYS A 94 10.42 15.62 10.43
N LYS A 95 10.43 16.40 11.52
CA LYS A 95 11.30 16.16 12.67
C LYS A 95 10.95 14.85 13.37
N ASP A 96 9.65 14.60 13.59
CA ASP A 96 9.17 13.39 14.25
C ASP A 96 9.47 12.13 13.42
N MET A 97 9.06 12.12 12.16
CA MET A 97 9.27 10.98 11.26
C MET A 97 10.74 10.74 10.88
N GLY A 98 11.61 11.72 11.14
CA GLY A 98 13.06 11.63 10.92
C GLY A 98 13.83 10.87 12.00
N HIS A 99 13.18 10.53 13.12
CA HIS A 99 13.78 9.80 14.25
C HIS A 99 13.04 8.50 14.55
N ASP A 100 13.76 7.50 15.04
CA ASP A 100 13.19 6.16 15.32
C ASP A 100 12.25 6.16 16.55
N ASP A 101 12.36 7.15 17.43
CA ASP A 101 11.54 7.37 18.63
C ASP A 101 10.38 8.37 18.43
N GLY A 102 10.22 8.92 17.23
CA GLY A 102 9.07 9.74 16.84
C GLY A 102 7.71 9.11 17.17
N LEU A 103 6.78 9.96 17.59
CA LEU A 103 5.45 9.60 18.08
C LEU A 103 4.52 9.16 16.94
N ILE A 104 4.68 9.70 15.73
CA ILE A 104 3.78 9.45 14.61
C ILE A 104 3.95 7.99 14.15
N ARG A 105 2.84 7.24 14.21
CA ARG A 105 2.77 5.83 13.78
C ARG A 105 2.04 5.68 12.45
N LEU A 106 1.20 6.63 12.07
CA LEU A 106 0.55 6.62 10.76
C LEU A 106 0.55 8.00 10.13
N LEU A 107 1.14 8.11 8.94
CA LEU A 107 1.12 9.34 8.16
C LEU A 107 0.27 9.16 6.90
N VAL A 108 -0.70 10.05 6.68
CA VAL A 108 -1.51 10.11 5.46
C VAL A 108 -0.98 11.25 4.58
N ALA A 109 -0.54 10.94 3.37
CA ALA A 109 0.14 11.91 2.52
C ALA A 109 -0.23 11.82 1.04
N THR A 110 0.04 12.89 0.27
CA THR A 110 0.00 12.86 -1.20
C THR A 110 1.41 12.71 -1.77
N SER A 111 1.56 12.31 -3.04
CA SER A 111 2.88 12.19 -3.69
C SER A 111 3.72 13.47 -3.66
N ALA A 112 3.06 14.65 -3.66
CA ALA A 112 3.73 15.95 -3.58
C ALA A 112 4.44 16.20 -2.23
N ALA A 113 4.27 15.31 -1.25
CA ALA A 113 4.92 15.35 0.05
C ALA A 113 6.30 14.67 0.12
N GLY A 114 6.66 13.84 -0.87
CA GLY A 114 7.78 12.90 -0.76
C GLY A 114 9.17 13.46 -1.04
N MET A 115 9.27 14.71 -1.49
CA MET A 115 10.56 15.35 -1.75
C MET A 115 11.13 15.91 -0.45
N GLY A 116 12.29 15.39 -0.03
CA GLY A 116 13.08 15.95 1.08
C GLY A 116 12.72 15.45 2.49
N VAL A 117 11.72 14.57 2.65
CA VAL A 117 11.41 13.97 3.96
C VAL A 117 11.97 12.56 4.06
N ASN A 118 12.80 12.32 5.07
CA ASN A 118 13.31 11.00 5.40
C ASN A 118 12.38 10.34 6.44
N PHE A 119 11.44 9.54 5.98
CA PHE A 119 10.59 8.74 6.86
C PHE A 119 11.38 7.51 7.33
N LYS A 120 11.79 7.48 8.60
CA LYS A 120 12.53 6.36 9.20
C LYS A 120 11.60 5.32 9.83
N GLY A 121 12.04 4.07 9.82
CA GLY A 121 11.36 2.96 10.47
C GLY A 121 9.97 2.64 9.90
N VAL A 122 9.66 3.01 8.65
CA VAL A 122 8.38 2.70 8.03
C VAL A 122 8.31 1.21 7.69
N ASN A 123 7.48 0.47 8.42
CA ASN A 123 7.27 -0.95 8.21
C ASN A 123 6.35 -1.23 7.02
N GLN A 124 5.45 -0.30 6.73
CA GLN A 124 4.49 -0.49 5.66
C GLN A 124 4.13 0.80 4.92
N VAL A 125 4.13 0.70 3.60
CA VAL A 125 3.58 1.71 2.69
C VAL A 125 2.28 1.22 2.09
N ILE A 126 1.27 2.08 2.01
CA ILE A 126 -0.04 1.79 1.44
C ILE A 126 -0.35 2.85 0.39
N ASN A 127 -0.42 2.44 -0.86
CA ASN A 127 -0.92 3.26 -1.95
C ASN A 127 -2.45 3.12 -2.04
N TYR A 128 -3.17 4.10 -1.53
CA TYR A 128 -4.63 4.19 -1.65
C TYR A 128 -4.99 4.95 -2.93
N GLY A 129 -5.23 4.17 -3.99
CA GLY A 129 -5.37 4.62 -5.37
C GLY A 129 -4.08 4.40 -6.18
N VAL A 130 -4.26 4.18 -7.49
CA VAL A 130 -3.15 3.85 -8.41
C VAL A 130 -2.27 5.09 -8.65
N PRO A 131 -0.94 5.00 -8.43
CA PRO A 131 -0.01 6.03 -8.87
C PRO A 131 -0.08 6.26 -10.39
N LYS A 132 0.23 7.47 -10.84
CA LYS A 132 0.15 7.82 -12.27
C LYS A 132 1.12 7.05 -13.16
N ASN A 133 2.28 6.69 -12.60
CA ASN A 133 3.33 6.00 -13.32
C ASN A 133 4.14 5.08 -12.39
N MET A 134 4.89 4.16 -13.00
CA MET A 134 5.67 3.16 -12.28
C MET A 134 6.74 3.80 -11.40
N ASP A 135 7.40 4.85 -11.88
CA ASP A 135 8.42 5.58 -11.10
C ASP A 135 7.86 6.14 -9.80
N THR A 136 6.67 6.75 -9.85
CA THR A 136 6.01 7.24 -8.63
C THR A 136 5.73 6.09 -7.67
N PHE A 137 5.27 4.95 -8.19
CA PHE A 137 4.98 3.79 -7.36
C PHE A 137 6.25 3.24 -6.69
N VAL A 138 7.34 3.05 -7.44
CA VAL A 138 8.64 2.59 -6.93
C VAL A 138 9.22 3.54 -5.90
N GLN A 139 9.14 4.85 -6.14
CA GLN A 139 9.60 5.86 -5.17
C GLN A 139 8.79 5.87 -3.88
N GLN A 140 7.50 5.54 -3.95
CA GLN A 140 6.59 5.49 -2.81
C GLN A 140 6.80 4.22 -1.99
N LEU A 141 6.75 3.03 -2.61
CA LEU A 141 6.98 1.76 -1.91
C LEU A 141 8.40 1.70 -1.31
N GLY A 142 9.39 2.29 -1.98
CA GLY A 142 10.78 2.35 -1.51
C GLY A 142 11.00 3.16 -0.22
N ARG A 143 9.95 3.80 0.31
CA ARG A 143 9.95 4.44 1.64
C ARG A 143 9.84 3.42 2.78
N ALA A 144 9.34 2.21 2.50
CA ALA A 144 9.30 1.14 3.48
C ALA A 144 10.69 0.48 3.65
N GLY A 145 10.95 -0.05 4.85
CA GLY A 145 12.10 -0.93 5.14
C GLY A 145 13.46 -0.36 4.72
N ARG A 146 13.69 0.94 4.94
CA ARG A 146 14.95 1.64 4.57
C ARG A 146 16.16 1.17 5.36
N ASP A 147 15.92 0.62 6.55
CA ASP A 147 16.89 -0.02 7.43
C ASP A 147 17.17 -1.48 7.05
N GLY A 148 16.55 -2.00 5.99
CA GLY A 148 16.67 -3.39 5.55
C GLY A 148 15.76 -4.36 6.30
N THR A 149 14.95 -3.89 7.25
CA THR A 149 13.97 -4.73 7.94
C THR A 149 12.89 -5.20 6.99
N GLN A 150 12.27 -6.34 7.31
CA GLN A 150 11.15 -6.85 6.52
C GLN A 150 9.99 -5.86 6.57
N ALA A 151 9.52 -5.45 5.40
CA ALA A 151 8.50 -4.43 5.22
C ALA A 151 7.45 -4.88 4.21
N MET A 152 6.35 -4.14 4.12
CA MET A 152 5.26 -4.40 3.18
C MET A 152 4.91 -3.17 2.34
N ALA A 153 4.53 -3.41 1.10
CA ALA A 153 3.94 -2.39 0.24
C ALA A 153 2.60 -2.91 -0.30
N LEU A 154 1.51 -2.20 0.00
CA LEU A 154 0.17 -2.51 -0.48
C LEU A 154 -0.29 -1.47 -1.50
N LEU A 155 -0.62 -1.91 -2.71
CA LEU A 155 -1.41 -1.13 -3.66
C LEU A 155 -2.88 -1.51 -3.53
N LEU A 156 -3.72 -0.57 -3.09
CA LEU A 156 -5.17 -0.77 -2.92
C LEU A 156 -5.92 0.21 -3.81
N TYR A 157 -6.75 -0.28 -4.73
CA TYR A 157 -7.42 0.58 -5.71
C TYR A 157 -8.77 0.03 -6.20
N CYS A 158 -9.58 0.91 -6.77
CA CYS A 158 -10.75 0.55 -7.57
C CYS A 158 -10.59 0.99 -9.03
N GLY A 159 -11.36 0.39 -9.93
CA GLY A 159 -11.26 0.66 -11.37
C GLY A 159 -11.47 2.13 -11.76
N ARG A 160 -12.23 2.90 -10.97
CA ARG A 160 -12.44 4.35 -11.20
C ARG A 160 -11.16 5.18 -11.05
N GLN A 161 -10.18 4.68 -10.29
CA GLN A 161 -8.91 5.35 -10.03
C GLN A 161 -7.83 5.03 -11.09
N CYS A 162 -8.11 4.15 -12.05
CA CYS A 162 -7.15 3.74 -13.08
C CYS A 162 -7.11 4.67 -14.31
N LYS A 163 -7.75 5.84 -14.25
CA LYS A 163 -7.78 6.78 -15.37
C LYS A 163 -6.45 7.55 -15.48
N GLY A 164 -5.88 7.59 -16.68
CA GLY A 164 -4.69 8.40 -16.97
C GLY A 164 -3.38 7.87 -16.37
N ILE A 165 -3.33 6.59 -15.99
CA ILE A 165 -2.09 5.91 -15.61
C ILE A 165 -1.32 5.46 -16.87
N ASP A 166 0.00 5.34 -16.75
CA ASP A 166 0.88 4.87 -17.83
C ASP A 166 0.69 3.38 -18.18
N SER A 167 1.37 2.91 -19.23
CA SER A 167 1.29 1.52 -19.68
C SER A 167 1.82 0.54 -18.65
N ASP A 168 2.89 0.88 -17.95
CA ASP A 168 3.57 -0.03 -17.03
C ASP A 168 2.73 -0.25 -15.77
N MET A 169 2.11 0.80 -15.24
CA MET A 169 1.13 0.67 -14.16
C MET A 169 -0.12 -0.09 -14.60
N LYS A 170 -0.61 0.09 -15.84
CA LYS A 170 -1.72 -0.72 -16.36
C LYS A 170 -1.36 -2.20 -16.37
N ASN A 171 -0.18 -2.54 -16.88
CA ASN A 171 0.30 -3.91 -16.94
C ASN A 171 0.42 -4.50 -15.52
N TYR A 172 1.01 -3.74 -14.58
CA TYR A 172 1.18 -4.16 -13.19
C TYR A 172 -0.14 -4.48 -12.48
N ILE A 173 -1.18 -3.66 -12.68
CA ILE A 173 -2.48 -3.83 -12.01
C ILE A 173 -3.46 -4.75 -12.75
N SER A 174 -3.13 -5.19 -13.98
CA SER A 174 -4.04 -6.02 -14.78
C SER A 174 -3.68 -7.50 -14.77
N ASP A 175 -2.43 -7.84 -14.42
CA ASP A 175 -1.95 -9.21 -14.40
C ASP A 175 -1.85 -9.73 -12.95
N ASP A 176 -2.86 -10.51 -12.56
CA ASP A 176 -2.92 -11.19 -11.26
C ASP A 176 -2.34 -12.62 -11.31
N SER A 177 -1.71 -13.01 -12.42
CA SER A 177 -1.13 -14.34 -12.61
C SER A 177 0.40 -14.35 -12.43
N LYS A 178 1.06 -13.22 -12.71
CA LYS A 178 2.51 -13.08 -12.63
C LYS A 178 2.95 -12.49 -11.30
N CYS A 179 4.13 -12.91 -10.85
CA CYS A 179 4.81 -12.31 -9.70
C CYS A 179 4.83 -10.77 -9.79
N ARG A 180 4.32 -10.07 -8.77
CA ARG A 180 4.28 -8.60 -8.72
C ARG A 180 5.67 -7.98 -8.88
N ARG A 181 6.68 -8.57 -8.25
CA ARG A 181 8.07 -8.10 -8.36
C ARG A 181 8.60 -8.22 -9.78
N ASN A 182 8.26 -9.29 -10.49
CA ASN A 182 8.61 -9.44 -11.90
C ASN A 182 7.96 -8.34 -12.75
N LEU A 183 6.66 -8.11 -12.59
CA LEU A 183 5.96 -7.03 -13.29
C LEU A 183 6.59 -5.66 -13.02
N LEU A 184 6.91 -5.34 -11.77
CA LEU A 184 7.58 -4.10 -11.37
C LEU A 184 8.95 -3.95 -12.04
N LEU A 185 9.81 -4.95 -11.96
CA LEU A 185 11.18 -4.90 -12.47
C LEU A 185 11.27 -4.95 -14.00
N SER A 186 10.26 -5.53 -14.65
CA SER A 186 10.15 -5.56 -16.12
C SER A 186 10.05 -4.16 -16.73
N ALA A 187 9.45 -3.19 -16.03
CA ALA A 187 9.40 -1.79 -16.45
C ALA A 187 10.80 -1.14 -16.55
N TYR A 188 11.80 -1.71 -15.86
CA TYR A 188 13.17 -1.23 -15.84
C TYR A 188 14.15 -2.17 -16.58
N ASN A 189 13.64 -3.19 -17.29
CA ASN A 189 14.44 -4.23 -17.94
C ASN A 189 15.42 -4.92 -16.97
N THR A 190 14.96 -5.18 -15.74
CA THR A 190 15.75 -5.86 -14.71
C THR A 190 15.10 -7.17 -14.27
N ASP A 191 15.92 -8.13 -13.85
CA ASP A 191 15.47 -9.45 -13.41
C ASP A 191 15.22 -9.51 -11.89
N VAL A 192 14.28 -10.38 -11.51
CA VAL A 192 13.98 -10.67 -10.10
C VAL A 192 15.15 -11.42 -9.44
N ASN A 193 15.46 -11.07 -8.19
CA ASN A 193 16.36 -11.85 -7.36
C ASN A 193 15.81 -13.28 -7.12
N LYS A 194 16.44 -14.28 -7.76
CA LYS A 194 16.03 -15.70 -7.72
C LYS A 194 16.19 -16.35 -6.33
N GLY A 195 16.92 -15.75 -5.40
CA GLY A 195 17.13 -16.27 -4.05
C GLY A 195 16.04 -15.90 -3.04
N LEU A 196 15.08 -15.06 -3.41
CA LEU A 196 14.04 -14.59 -2.49
C LEU A 196 12.99 -15.68 -2.22
N LEU A 197 12.70 -15.91 -0.94
CA LEU A 197 11.63 -16.82 -0.53
C LEU A 197 10.27 -16.34 -1.09
N LYS A 198 9.52 -17.27 -1.68
CA LYS A 198 8.22 -16.98 -2.31
C LYS A 198 7.24 -16.24 -1.38
N HIS A 199 7.15 -16.62 -0.10
CA HIS A 199 6.25 -15.96 0.86
C HIS A 199 6.72 -14.57 1.31
N LEU A 200 7.97 -14.17 1.07
CA LEU A 200 8.47 -12.81 1.28
C LEU A 200 8.39 -11.97 -0.01
N CYS A 201 8.09 -12.61 -1.14
CA CYS A 201 8.14 -11.96 -2.44
C CYS A 201 6.91 -11.08 -2.70
N CYS A 202 5.74 -11.68 -2.88
CA CYS A 202 4.48 -10.98 -3.12
C CYS A 202 3.27 -11.85 -2.80
N ASP A 203 2.09 -11.25 -2.86
CA ASP A 203 0.76 -11.88 -2.72
C ASP A 203 0.52 -13.09 -3.66
N ILE A 204 1.05 -13.08 -4.87
CA ILE A 204 0.92 -14.20 -5.81
C ILE A 204 1.91 -15.32 -5.49
N CYS A 205 3.17 -14.96 -5.22
CA CYS A 205 4.20 -15.96 -4.93
C CYS A 205 3.94 -16.69 -3.62
N GLU A 206 3.38 -16.03 -2.60
CA GLU A 206 3.12 -16.66 -1.31
C GLU A 206 2.15 -17.85 -1.42
N GLN A 207 1.18 -17.79 -2.33
CA GLN A 207 0.20 -18.86 -2.54
C GLN A 207 0.85 -20.16 -3.06
N GLN A 208 2.01 -20.03 -3.70
CA GLN A 208 2.80 -21.13 -4.25
C GLN A 208 4.02 -21.46 -3.38
N CYS A 209 4.05 -20.96 -2.14
CA CYS A 209 5.18 -21.16 -1.24
C CYS A 209 5.12 -22.53 -0.56
N ASP A 210 6.23 -23.25 -0.67
CA ASP A 210 6.45 -24.62 -0.22
C ASP A 210 7.57 -24.72 0.82
N CYS A 211 7.91 -23.61 1.48
CA CYS A 211 9.07 -23.54 2.39
C CYS A 211 8.92 -24.31 3.71
N GLY A 212 7.71 -24.74 4.07
CA GLY A 212 7.43 -25.46 5.33
C GLY A 212 7.65 -24.66 6.62
N SER A 213 8.01 -23.38 6.54
CA SER A 213 8.26 -22.53 7.70
C SER A 213 6.95 -22.19 8.44
N PRO A 214 6.92 -22.27 9.79
CA PRO A 214 5.76 -21.84 10.58
C PRO A 214 5.49 -20.33 10.40
N ASP A 215 6.53 -19.55 10.10
CA ASP A 215 6.46 -18.09 9.95
C ASP A 215 5.89 -17.65 8.60
N CYS A 216 5.67 -18.59 7.67
CA CYS A 216 5.15 -18.31 6.33
C CYS A 216 3.84 -17.50 6.37
N LYS A 217 2.99 -17.73 7.39
CA LYS A 217 1.71 -17.04 7.56
C LYS A 217 1.83 -15.66 8.22
N LEU A 218 2.94 -15.37 8.91
CA LEU A 218 3.15 -14.08 9.59
C LEU A 218 3.24 -12.91 8.60
N TYR A 219 3.53 -13.21 7.35
CA TYR A 219 3.71 -12.21 6.30
C TYR A 219 2.49 -12.03 5.41
N ALA A 220 1.35 -12.64 5.70
CA ALA A 220 0.10 -12.38 4.97
C ALA A 220 -0.46 -11.00 5.38
N HIS A 221 -1.03 -10.27 4.42
CA HIS A 221 -1.53 -8.93 4.69
C HIS A 221 -2.94 -8.96 5.31
N PRO A 222 -3.20 -8.30 6.46
CA PRO A 222 -4.50 -8.35 7.16
C PRO A 222 -5.70 -7.92 6.31
N VAL A 223 -5.56 -6.85 5.52
CA VAL A 223 -6.63 -6.38 4.60
C VAL A 223 -6.96 -7.40 3.52
N VAL A 224 -5.97 -8.14 3.00
CA VAL A 224 -6.25 -9.12 1.95
C VAL A 224 -7.09 -10.25 2.51
N GLN A 225 -6.80 -10.71 3.74
CA GLN A 225 -7.60 -11.69 4.47
C GLN A 225 -9.02 -11.18 4.75
N ALA A 226 -9.14 -9.99 5.35
CA ALA A 226 -10.43 -9.41 5.71
C ALA A 226 -11.33 -9.16 4.47
N LEU A 227 -10.76 -8.62 3.39
CA LEU A 227 -11.52 -8.36 2.16
C LEU A 227 -11.88 -9.64 1.40
N THR A 228 -11.12 -10.73 1.52
CA THR A 228 -11.52 -12.02 0.94
C THR A 228 -12.65 -12.70 1.72
N GLU A 229 -12.68 -12.54 3.04
CA GLU A 229 -13.71 -13.13 3.91
C GLU A 229 -15.04 -12.37 3.81
N ASP A 230 -15.01 -11.03 3.83
CA ASP A 230 -16.23 -10.21 3.77
C ASP A 230 -16.96 -10.28 2.41
N ILE A 231 -16.28 -10.64 1.31
CA ILE A 231 -16.97 -10.87 0.01
C ILE A 231 -17.85 -12.13 0.07
N SER A 232 -17.46 -13.15 0.83
CA SER A 232 -18.24 -14.39 0.95
C SER A 232 -19.52 -14.23 1.79
N ASP A 233 -19.54 -13.27 2.73
CA ASP A 233 -20.71 -12.95 3.55
C ASP A 233 -21.75 -12.06 2.80
N VAL A 234 -21.32 -11.34 1.76
CA VAL A 234 -22.22 -10.57 0.88
C VAL A 234 -22.88 -11.48 -0.17
N GLU A 235 -22.20 -12.52 -0.64
CA GLU A 235 -22.78 -13.49 -1.58
C GLU A 235 -23.74 -14.48 -0.90
N THR A 236 -23.49 -14.86 0.35
CA THR A 236 -24.40 -15.74 1.10
C THR A 236 -25.70 -15.06 1.53
N SER A 237 -25.70 -13.73 1.74
CA SER A 237 -26.90 -12.96 2.09
C SER A 237 -27.79 -12.57 0.88
N SER A 238 -27.34 -12.83 -0.35
CA SER A 238 -28.10 -12.53 -1.59
C SER A 238 -28.71 -13.76 -2.28
N SER A 239 -28.57 -14.95 -1.70
CA SER A 239 -29.06 -16.22 -2.28
C SER A 239 -30.52 -16.57 -1.99
N SER A 240 -31.34 -15.63 -1.49
CA SER A 240 -32.77 -15.86 -1.23
C SER A 240 -33.69 -14.87 -1.96
N SER A 241 -33.65 -14.89 -3.31
CA SER A 241 -34.82 -14.59 -4.17
C SER A 241 -34.46 -14.78 -5.65
N GLU A 242 -34.48 -16.01 -6.14
CA GLU A 242 -34.59 -16.25 -7.59
C GLU A 242 -36.05 -16.17 -8.02
N SER A 243 -36.37 -15.18 -8.84
CA SER A 243 -37.46 -15.29 -9.80
C SER A 243 -37.05 -14.60 -11.11
N SER A 244 -36.73 -15.44 -12.09
CA SER A 244 -36.82 -15.25 -13.54
C SER A 244 -37.20 -13.86 -14.06
N ASN A 245 -36.33 -13.28 -14.89
CA ASN A 245 -36.77 -12.72 -16.17
C ASN A 245 -35.60 -12.60 -17.15
N SER A 246 -35.74 -13.32 -18.26
CA SER A 246 -35.03 -13.17 -19.52
C SER A 246 -35.32 -11.80 -20.13
N PHE A 247 -34.32 -11.07 -20.62
CA PHE A 247 -34.54 -10.08 -21.67
C PHE A 247 -33.33 -9.97 -22.61
N SER A 248 -33.66 -10.10 -23.90
CA SER A 248 -32.84 -9.92 -25.08
C SER A 248 -32.68 -8.45 -25.46
N ASP A 249 -31.75 -8.23 -26.38
CA ASP A 249 -31.57 -7.07 -27.28
C ASP A 249 -30.97 -5.79 -26.66
N PHE A 250 -29.87 -5.32 -27.24
CA PHE A 250 -29.93 -4.37 -28.37
C PHE A 250 -28.55 -4.16 -29.00
N SER A 251 -28.58 -4.09 -30.34
CA SER A 251 -27.54 -3.63 -31.25
C SER A 251 -27.16 -2.16 -31.06
#